data_AF-A0A2N2ILU1-F1
#
_entry.id   AF-A0A2N2ILU1-F1
#
_cell.length_a   1.000
_cell.length_b   1.000
_cell.length_c   1.000
_cell.angle_alpha   90.00
_cell.angle_beta   90.00
_cell.angle_gamma   90.00
#
_symmetry.space_group_name_H-M   'P 1'
#
loop_
_entity.id
_entity.type
_entity.pdbx_description
1 polymer ?
#
loop_
_entity_poly.entity_id
_entity_poly.type
_entity_poly.pdbx_seq_one_letter_code
_entity_poly.pdbx_strand_id
1 'polypeptide(L)'
;MWEYLRRHEAWLRKCISEENTPERTAELLATHDEMIARMQHERLIHLIVTMFIALFALLSVGFAVLTHHLFAFALCLVLLGLVSAYLVHYFRLENGVQRWYHLADELRRRRR
;
A
#
# COMPACT_ATOMS: atom_id res chain seq x y z
N MET A 1 -0.05 -10.28 -5.67
CA MET A 1 -0.78 -9.00 -5.66
C MET A 1 -0.56 -8.19 -6.95
N TRP A 2 0.66 -7.72 -7.22
CA TRP A 2 0.97 -6.84 -8.35
C TRP A 2 0.61 -7.37 -9.76
N GLU A 3 0.78 -8.67 -10.01
CA GLU A 3 0.39 -9.27 -11.29
C GLU A 3 -1.13 -9.39 -11.48
N TYR A 4 -1.87 -9.57 -10.39
CA TYR A 4 -3.33 -9.57 -10.43
C TYR A 4 -3.84 -8.16 -10.76
N LEU A 5 -3.29 -7.15 -10.08
CA LEU A 5 -3.57 -5.74 -10.33
C LEU A 5 -3.27 -5.34 -11.78
N ARG A 6 -2.08 -5.69 -12.31
CA ARG A 6 -1.74 -5.40 -13.72
C ARG A 6 -2.67 -6.09 -14.71
N ARG A 7 -3.10 -7.33 -14.43
CA ARG A 7 -4.09 -8.03 -15.26
C ARG A 7 -5.45 -7.35 -15.21
N HIS A 8 -5.89 -6.92 -14.03
CA HIS A 8 -7.14 -6.18 -13.88
C HIS A 8 -7.08 -4.84 -14.64
N GLU A 9 -5.98 -4.09 -14.54
CA GLU A 9 -5.75 -2.85 -15.28
C GLU A 9 -5.77 -3.08 -16.80
N ALA A 10 -5.08 -4.11 -17.29
CA ALA A 10 -5.08 -4.46 -18.71
C ALA A 10 -6.47 -4.88 -19.21
N TRP A 11 -7.20 -5.65 -18.39
CA TRP A 11 -8.57 -6.05 -18.69
C TRP A 11 -9.52 -4.85 -18.70
N LEU A 12 -9.42 -3.94 -17.73
CA LEU A 12 -10.20 -2.70 -17.68
C LEU A 12 -9.93 -1.83 -18.90
N ARG A 13 -8.66 -1.62 -19.27
CA ARG A 13 -8.30 -0.87 -20.48
C ARG A 13 -8.89 -1.49 -21.74
N LYS A 14 -8.88 -2.81 -21.84
CA LYS A 14 -9.51 -3.53 -22.97
C LYS A 14 -11.03 -3.30 -22.97
N CYS A 15 -11.70 -3.47 -21.84
CA CYS A 15 -13.12 -3.20 -21.72
C CYS A 15 -13.45 -1.77 -22.12
N ILE A 16 -12.73 -0.77 -21.61
CA ILE A 16 -12.91 0.66 -21.96
C ILE A 16 -12.75 0.95 -23.46
N SER A 17 -11.89 0.19 -24.17
CA SER A 17 -11.66 0.35 -25.61
C SER A 17 -12.75 -0.25 -26.51
N GLU A 18 -13.54 -1.18 -25.96
CA GLU A 18 -14.73 -1.72 -26.61
C GLU A 18 -15.93 -0.80 -26.26
N GLU A 19 -16.89 -0.63 -27.17
CA GLU A 19 -18.01 0.30 -27.00
C GLU A 19 -18.79 0.02 -25.71
N ASN A 20 -18.74 0.93 -24.73
CA ASN A 20 -19.35 0.71 -23.41
C ASN A 20 -20.60 1.56 -23.22
N THR A 21 -21.66 0.91 -22.76
CA THR A 21 -22.80 1.61 -22.20
C THR A 21 -22.44 2.29 -20.87
N PRO A 22 -23.15 3.36 -20.49
CA PRO A 22 -22.96 4.05 -19.20
C PRO A 22 -23.09 3.11 -17.99
N GLU A 23 -23.97 2.10 -18.09
CA GLU A 23 -24.23 1.12 -17.03
C GLU A 23 -23.03 0.18 -16.82
N ARG A 24 -22.42 -0.31 -17.92
CA ARG A 24 -21.24 -1.17 -17.86
C ARG A 24 -20.03 -0.43 -17.28
N THR A 25 -19.89 0.84 -17.63
CA THR A 25 -18.85 1.71 -17.09
C THR A 25 -19.01 1.92 -15.58
N ALA A 26 -20.24 2.02 -15.09
CA ALA A 26 -20.53 2.16 -13.66
C ALA A 26 -20.18 0.89 -12.86
N GLU A 27 -20.48 -0.29 -13.40
CA GLU A 27 -20.14 -1.58 -12.78
C GLU A 27 -18.62 -1.81 -12.70
N LEU A 28 -17.90 -1.43 -13.75
CA LEU A 28 -16.42 -1.46 -13.78
C LEU A 28 -15.81 -0.52 -12.73
N LEU A 29 -16.36 0.69 -12.61
CA LEU A 29 -15.94 1.67 -11.60
C LEU A 29 -16.16 1.16 -10.18
N ALA A 30 -17.32 0.55 -9.89
CA ALA A 30 -17.62 -0.02 -8.59
C ALA A 30 -16.61 -1.12 -8.20
N THR A 31 -16.30 -2.01 -9.15
CA THR A 31 -15.29 -3.07 -8.93
C THR A 31 -13.90 -2.48 -8.67
N HIS A 32 -13.50 -1.48 -9.45
CA HIS A 32 -12.19 -0.82 -9.30
C HIS A 32 -12.07 -0.08 -7.96
N ASP A 33 -13.13 0.60 -7.53
CA ASP A 33 -13.19 1.30 -6.24
C ASP A 33 -13.11 0.31 -5.06
N GLU A 34 -13.72 -0.87 -5.16
CA GLU A 34 -13.57 -1.93 -4.15
C GLU A 34 -12.11 -2.41 -4.05
N MET A 35 -11.42 -2.58 -5.19
CA MET A 35 -10.00 -2.94 -5.20
C MET A 35 -9.12 -1.86 -4.58
N ILE A 36 -9.41 -0.59 -4.85
CA ILE A 36 -8.75 0.54 -4.19
C ILE A 36 -8.94 0.47 -2.68
N ALA A 37 -10.17 0.24 -2.20
CA ALA A 37 -10.46 0.13 -0.77
C ALA A 37 -9.69 -1.03 -0.10
N ARG A 38 -9.57 -2.17 -0.78
CA ARG A 38 -8.77 -3.30 -0.30
C ARG A 38 -7.29 -2.95 -0.16
N MET A 39 -6.71 -2.25 -1.13
CA MET A 39 -5.32 -1.80 -1.05
C MET A 39 -5.11 -0.74 0.03
N GLN A 40 -6.09 0.15 0.25
CA GLN A 40 -6.06 1.09 1.38
C GLN A 40 -6.05 0.35 2.73
N HIS A 41 -6.86 -0.70 2.87
CA HIS A 41 -6.89 -1.51 4.09
C HIS A 41 -5.55 -2.19 4.36
N GLU A 42 -4.92 -2.78 3.34
CA GLU A 42 -3.57 -3.36 3.44
C GLU A 42 -2.53 -2.31 3.85
N ARG A 43 -2.58 -1.10 3.27
CA ARG A 43 -1.72 0.02 3.66
C ARG A 43 -1.90 0.41 5.13
N LEU A 44 -3.16 0.48 5.59
CA LEU A 44 -3.45 0.84 6.98
C LEU A 44 -2.86 -0.18 7.96
N ILE A 45 -3.05 -1.47 7.69
CA ILE A 45 -2.46 -2.54 8.50
C ILE A 45 -0.92 -2.42 8.48
N HIS A 46 -0.32 -2.22 7.31
CA HIS A 46 1.13 -2.05 7.21
C HIS A 46 1.63 -0.85 8.00
N LEU A 47 0.91 0.28 7.98
CA LEU A 47 1.25 1.45 8.77
C LEU A 47 1.20 1.15 10.27
N ILE A 48 0.12 0.52 10.74
CA ILE A 48 -0.05 0.14 12.14
C ILE A 48 1.10 -0.76 12.59
N VAL A 49 1.39 -1.82 11.83
CA VAL A 49 2.50 -2.74 12.16
C VAL A 49 3.84 -2.00 12.16
N THR A 50 4.07 -1.11 11.20
CA THR A 50 5.30 -0.28 11.15
C THR A 50 5.42 0.63 12.37
N MET A 51 4.32 1.23 12.82
CA MET A 51 4.30 2.07 14.03
C MET A 51 4.64 1.27 15.28
N PHE A 52 4.15 0.04 15.41
CA PHE A 52 4.52 -0.86 16.52
C PHE A 52 6.01 -1.22 16.49
N ILE A 53 6.55 -1.58 15.31
CA ILE A 53 7.98 -1.90 15.18
C ILE A 53 8.83 -0.66 15.51
N ALA A 54 8.44 0.52 15.03
CA ALA A 54 9.14 1.77 15.31
C ALA A 54 9.08 2.13 16.80
N LEU A 55 7.94 1.91 17.46
CA LEU A 55 7.80 2.09 18.91
C LEU A 55 8.74 1.15 19.67
N PHE A 56 8.77 -0.14 19.33
CA PHE A 56 9.69 -1.09 19.96
C PHE A 56 11.15 -0.76 19.68
N ALA A 57 11.47 -0.26 18.48
CA ALA A 57 12.81 0.23 18.17
C ALA A 57 13.20 1.39 19.09
N LEU A 58 12.32 2.36 19.30
CA LEU A 58 12.57 3.50 20.19
C LEU A 58 12.76 3.05 21.66
N LEU A 59 11.91 2.15 22.15
CA LEU A 59 12.04 1.57 23.50
C LEU A 59 13.34 0.78 23.65
N SER A 60 13.71 -0.01 22.64
CA SER A 60 14.98 -0.75 22.60
C SER A 60 16.18 0.19 22.63
N VAL A 61 16.14 1.30 21.90
CA VAL A 61 17.19 2.33 21.93
C VAL A 61 17.30 2.95 23.32
N GLY A 62 16.18 3.33 23.94
CA GLY A 62 16.17 3.85 25.31
C GLY A 62 16.79 2.85 26.30
N PHE A 63 16.42 1.57 26.21
CA PHE A 63 16.98 0.51 27.04
C PHE A 63 18.49 0.30 26.81
N ALA A 64 18.94 0.32 25.55
CA ALA A 64 20.35 0.17 25.19
C ALA A 64 21.21 1.30 25.75
N VAL A 65 20.74 2.55 25.67
CA VAL A 65 21.44 3.74 26.19
C VAL A 65 21.54 3.70 27.73
N LEU A 66 20.49 3.24 28.43
CA LEU A 66 20.51 3.18 29.89
C LEU A 66 21.40 2.04 30.41
N THR A 67 21.35 0.87 29.79
CA THR A 67 21.98 -0.34 30.32
C THR A 67 23.36 -0.64 29.72
N HIS A 68 23.70 -0.03 28.58
CA HIS A 68 24.94 -0.29 27.83
C HIS A 68 25.14 -1.78 27.45
N HIS A 69 24.06 -2.58 27.42
CA HIS A 69 24.14 -4.00 27.07
C HIS A 69 24.35 -4.19 25.57
N LEU A 70 25.38 -4.96 25.19
CA LEU A 70 25.69 -5.28 23.79
C LEU A 70 24.50 -5.89 23.03
N PHE A 71 23.75 -6.79 23.68
CA PHE A 71 22.56 -7.41 23.09
C PHE A 71 21.43 -6.41 22.83
N ALA A 72 21.31 -5.35 23.64
CA ALA A 72 20.32 -4.30 23.42
C ALA A 72 20.66 -3.49 22.15
N PHE A 73 21.94 -3.20 21.90
CA PHE A 73 22.38 -2.56 20.66
C PHE A 73 22.14 -3.45 19.43
N ALA A 74 22.40 -4.76 19.54
CA ALA A 74 22.11 -5.70 18.46
C ALA A 74 20.61 -5.74 18.13
N LEU A 75 19.75 -5.76 19.15
CA LEU A 75 18.29 -5.69 18.99
C LEU A 75 17.86 -4.38 18.29
N CYS A 76 18.46 -3.24 18.66
CA CYS A 76 18.20 -1.96 17.99
C CYS A 76 18.52 -2.04 16.50
N LEU A 77 19.67 -2.60 16.12
CA LEU A 77 20.07 -2.73 14.71
C LEU A 77 19.07 -3.60 13.92
N VAL A 78 18.63 -4.72 14.50
CA VAL A 78 17.63 -5.58 13.87
C VAL A 78 16.30 -4.86 13.70
N LEU A 79 15.81 -4.18 14.73
CA LEU A 79 14.55 -3.44 14.68
C LEU A 79 14.62 -2.27 13.70
N LEU A 80 15.74 -1.54 13.65
CA LEU A 80 15.94 -0.46 12.67
C LEU A 80 15.94 -0.99 11.24
N GLY A 81 16.65 -2.09 10.97
CA GLY A 81 16.62 -2.74 9.67
C GLY A 81 15.21 -3.18 9.26
N LEU A 82 14.44 -3.70 10.22
CA LEU A 82 13.04 -4.08 10.00
C LEU A 82 12.16 -2.86 9.70
N VAL A 83 12.29 -1.76 10.44
CA VAL A 83 11.58 -0.49 10.16
C VAL A 83 11.90 -0.01 8.75
N SER A 84 13.18 0.00 8.35
CA SER A 84 13.59 0.43 7.01
C SER A 84 12.95 -0.44 5.92
N ALA A 85 12.96 -1.77 6.08
CA ALA A 85 12.33 -2.68 5.13
C ALA A 85 10.80 -2.46 5.04
N TYR A 86 10.13 -2.23 6.18
CA TYR A 86 8.70 -1.95 6.22
C TYR A 86 8.35 -0.59 5.59
N LEU A 87 9.17 0.43 5.79
CA LEU A 87 9.01 1.74 5.13
C LEU A 87 9.12 1.61 3.61
N VAL A 88 10.14 0.90 3.11
CA VAL A 88 10.27 0.63 1.67
C VAL A 88 9.04 -0.09 1.12
N HIS A 89 8.56 -1.11 1.84
CA HIS A 89 7.34 -1.81 1.46
C HIS A 89 6.12 -0.88 1.41
N TYR A 90 5.95 -0.03 2.43
CA TYR A 90 4.87 0.93 2.53
C TYR A 90 4.87 1.93 1.36
N PHE A 91 6.01 2.53 1.03
CA PHE A 91 6.12 3.46 -0.09
C PHE A 91 5.84 2.78 -1.43
N ARG A 92 6.22 1.52 -1.61
CA ARG A 92 5.88 0.76 -2.81
C ARG A 92 4.37 0.58 -2.94
N LEU A 93 3.67 0.32 -1.84
CA LEU A 93 2.22 0.14 -1.82
C LEU A 93 1.49 1.47 -2.06
N GLU A 94 1.96 2.56 -1.46
CA GLU A 94 1.48 3.94 -1.69
C GLU A 94 1.51 4.31 -3.18
N ASN A 95 2.68 4.16 -3.82
CA ASN A 95 2.86 4.45 -5.24
C ASN A 95 2.01 3.54 -6.14
N GLY A 96 1.61 2.38 -5.63
CA GLY A 96 0.64 1.47 -6.25
C GLY A 96 -0.76 2.08 -6.29
N VAL A 97 -1.25 2.46 -5.12
CA VAL A 97 -2.59 2.99 -4.93
C VAL A 97 -2.77 4.34 -5.63
N GLN A 98 -1.77 5.23 -5.61
CA GLN A 98 -1.83 6.53 -6.30
C GLN A 98 -2.08 6.39 -7.81
N ARG A 99 -1.40 5.43 -8.47
CA ARG A 99 -1.64 5.16 -9.89
C ARG A 99 -3.05 4.63 -10.17
N TRP A 100 -3.61 3.87 -9.23
CA TRP A 100 -4.98 3.36 -9.35
C TRP A 100 -6.05 4.44 -9.16
N TYR A 101 -5.78 5.46 -8.32
CA TYR A 101 -6.62 6.65 -8.24
C TYR A 101 -6.65 7.43 -9.55
N HIS A 102 -5.48 7.65 -10.17
CA HIS A 102 -5.43 8.33 -11.46
C HIS A 102 -6.23 7.61 -12.54
N LEU A 103 -6.21 6.27 -12.55
CA LEU A 103 -7.03 5.48 -13.47
C LEU A 103 -8.53 5.59 -13.16
N ALA A 104 -8.92 5.61 -11.88
CA ALA A 104 -10.30 5.80 -11.46
C ALA A 104 -10.82 7.19 -11.87
N ASP A 105 -10.00 8.23 -11.72
CA ASP A 105 -10.33 9.59 -12.15
C ASP A 105 -10.49 9.69 -13.67
N GLU A 106 -9.65 9.01 -14.45
CA GLU A 106 -9.78 8.95 -15.91
C GLU A 106 -11.10 8.30 -16.33
N LEU A 107 -11.47 7.19 -15.70
CA LEU A 107 -12.76 6.51 -15.91
C LEU A 107 -13.95 7.40 -15.57
N ARG A 108 -13.90 8.09 -14.42
CA ARG A 108 -14.97 9.02 -14.00
C ARG A 108 -15.12 10.20 -14.94
N ARG A 109 -14.03 10.68 -15.54
CA ARG A 109 -14.06 11.75 -16.55
C ARG A 109 -14.71 11.30 -17.84
N ARG A 110 -14.41 10.09 -18.34
CA ARG A 110 -15.03 9.56 -19.57
C ARG A 110 -16.52 9.26 -19.44
N ARG A 111 -17.02 9.07 -18.22
CA ARG A 111 -18.45 8.89 -17.92
C ARG A 111 -19.25 10.20 -18.04
N ARG A 112 -18.62 11.37 -17.87
CA ARG A 112 -19.28 12.68 -17.96
C ARG A 112 -19.40 13.13 -19.40
#